data_AF-A0A0F9B4Z6-F1
#
_entry.id   AF-A0A0F9B4Z6-F1
#
_cell.length_a   1.000
_cell.length_b   1.000
_cell.length_c   1.000
_cell.angle_alpha   90.00
_cell.angle_beta   90.00
_cell.angle_gamma   90.00
#
_symmetry.space_group_name_H-M   'P 1'
#
loop_
_entity.id
_entity.type
_entity.pdbx_description
1 polymer ?
#
loop_
_entity_poly.entity_id
_entity_poly.type
_entity_poly.pdbx_seq_one_letter_code
_entity_poly.pdbx_strand_id
1 'polypeptide(L)'
;MANLIYRNRETTLFFVPAAAAQAETQIFELDSLGSGAGVQSAIHDLGEAAISRIYEWRAFVQFATAPVLGETVDFYLKTAGNSASATGHPDNDDGTTAGAVSAIDKLNKLHYIGSIVVDQATADIEMVASGTVEISARAFQIVAWNASADALTVDVDENGFWLSPVPDEVQ
;
A
#
# COMPACT_ATOMS: atom_id res chain seq x y z
N MET A 1 -18.82 23.86 -27.16
CA MET A 1 -18.63 23.36 -25.79
C MET A 1 -18.20 21.91 -25.96
N ALA A 2 -16.96 21.57 -25.61
CA ALA A 2 -16.52 20.18 -25.66
C ALA A 2 -17.28 19.40 -24.58
N ASN A 3 -17.84 18.24 -24.94
CA ASN A 3 -18.49 17.37 -23.97
C ASN A 3 -17.40 16.71 -23.13
N LEU A 4 -17.46 16.90 -21.81
CA LEU A 4 -16.63 16.13 -20.87
C LEU A 4 -17.04 14.66 -20.95
N ILE A 5 -16.14 13.79 -21.42
CA ILE A 5 -16.32 12.33 -21.38
C ILE A 5 -15.44 11.80 -20.26
N TYR A 6 -16.05 11.46 -19.13
CA TYR A 6 -15.36 10.71 -18.08
C TYR A 6 -15.26 9.24 -18.51
N ARG A 7 -14.04 8.71 -18.56
CA ARG A 7 -13.83 7.27 -18.68
C ARG A 7 -14.37 6.60 -17.40
N ASN A 8 -15.11 5.50 -17.52
CA ASN A 8 -15.67 4.80 -16.36
C ASN A 8 -14.58 4.52 -15.31
N ARG A 9 -14.89 4.78 -14.04
CA ARG A 9 -13.97 4.52 -12.93
C ARG A 9 -13.71 3.01 -12.85
N GLU A 10 -12.44 2.64 -12.88
CA GLU A 10 -11.99 1.27 -12.61
C GLU A 10 -12.31 0.88 -11.16
N THR A 11 -12.34 -0.42 -10.85
CA THR A 11 -12.64 -0.93 -9.51
C THR A 11 -11.54 -0.53 -8.52
N THR A 12 -11.92 -0.18 -7.29
CA THR A 12 -10.97 0.04 -6.20
C THR A 12 -10.20 -1.25 -5.91
N LEU A 13 -8.89 -1.14 -5.79
CA LEU A 13 -7.99 -2.23 -5.43
C LEU A 13 -7.85 -2.29 -3.92
N PHE A 14 -8.17 -3.44 -3.33
CA PHE A 14 -8.05 -3.67 -1.90
C PHE A 14 -6.84 -4.54 -1.58
N PHE A 15 -6.05 -4.09 -0.60
CA PHE A 15 -4.92 -4.82 -0.04
C PHE A 15 -5.30 -5.24 1.37
N VAL A 16 -5.56 -6.54 1.55
CA VAL A 16 -6.15 -7.10 2.76
C VAL A 16 -5.35 -8.34 3.20
N PRO A 17 -5.40 -8.72 4.47
CA PRO A 17 -4.74 -9.94 4.94
C PRO A 17 -5.30 -11.20 4.27
N ALA A 18 -4.52 -12.28 4.18
CA ALA A 18 -4.96 -13.49 3.48
C ALA A 18 -6.25 -14.10 4.07
N ALA A 19 -6.50 -13.89 5.36
CA ALA A 19 -7.71 -14.35 6.03
C ALA A 19 -8.99 -13.62 5.54
N ALA A 20 -8.85 -12.40 5.03
CA ALA A 20 -9.94 -11.56 4.50
C ALA A 20 -9.98 -11.51 2.96
N ALA A 21 -9.05 -12.20 2.29
CA ALA A 21 -8.88 -12.12 0.85
C ALA A 21 -10.10 -12.66 0.07
N GLN A 22 -10.52 -11.89 -0.94
CA GLN A 22 -11.53 -12.27 -1.93
C GLN A 22 -10.91 -12.31 -3.33
N ALA A 23 -11.69 -12.72 -4.35
CA ALA A 23 -11.18 -12.97 -5.70
C ALA A 23 -10.46 -11.78 -6.38
N GLU A 24 -10.68 -10.55 -5.90
CA GLU A 24 -10.14 -9.31 -6.48
C GLU A 24 -9.22 -8.53 -5.53
N THR A 25 -8.85 -9.12 -4.38
CA THR A 25 -7.99 -8.46 -3.38
C THR A 25 -6.57 -8.96 -3.46
N GLN A 26 -5.61 -8.09 -3.14
CA GLN A 26 -4.21 -8.46 -3.00
C GLN A 26 -3.87 -8.74 -1.54
N ILE A 27 -3.06 -9.77 -1.30
CA ILE A 27 -2.64 -10.14 0.06
C ILE A 27 -1.67 -9.09 0.59
N PHE A 28 -1.95 -8.56 1.78
CA PHE A 28 -1.09 -7.63 2.51
C PHE A 28 -1.28 -7.82 4.01
N GLU A 29 -0.32 -8.49 4.65
CA GLU A 29 -0.38 -8.87 6.07
C GLU A 29 0.17 -7.75 6.96
N LEU A 30 -0.64 -6.70 7.17
CA LEU A 30 -0.32 -5.60 8.08
C LEU A 30 -0.58 -5.95 9.55
N ASP A 31 -1.44 -6.92 9.81
CA ASP A 31 -1.74 -7.38 11.15
C ASP A 31 -0.47 -7.81 11.88
N SER A 32 -0.36 -7.44 13.15
CA SER A 32 0.80 -7.73 14.00
C SER A 32 2.14 -7.18 13.51
N LEU A 33 2.16 -6.22 12.56
CA LEU A 33 3.40 -5.63 12.07
C LEU A 33 4.20 -5.00 13.22
N GLY A 34 5.30 -5.65 13.57
CA GLY A 34 6.14 -5.26 14.71
C GLY A 34 6.84 -3.91 14.52
N SER A 35 7.29 -3.34 15.63
CA SER A 35 8.14 -2.14 15.62
C SER A 35 9.41 -2.37 14.80
N GLY A 36 9.76 -1.40 13.95
CA GLY A 36 10.95 -1.46 13.11
C GLY A 36 10.93 -2.60 12.10
N ALA A 37 9.73 -3.07 11.71
CA ALA A 37 9.54 -4.10 10.71
C ALA A 37 8.77 -3.56 9.50
N GLY A 38 8.96 -4.20 8.36
CA GLY A 38 8.22 -3.91 7.15
C GLY A 38 7.64 -5.16 6.51
N VAL A 39 6.56 -4.96 5.77
CA VAL A 39 5.88 -5.99 5.01
C VAL A 39 5.55 -5.45 3.62
N GLN A 40 5.64 -6.31 2.62
CA GLN A 40 5.19 -6.03 1.26
C GLN A 40 3.96 -6.88 0.94
N SER A 41 3.08 -6.32 0.13
CA SER A 41 1.92 -7.02 -0.44
C SER A 41 2.32 -7.99 -1.56
N ALA A 42 1.39 -8.85 -1.97
CA ALA A 42 1.50 -9.58 -3.22
C ALA A 42 1.47 -8.63 -4.42
N ILE A 43 2.19 -8.97 -5.49
CA ILE A 43 2.25 -8.15 -6.70
C ILE A 43 0.89 -8.05 -7.39
N HIS A 44 0.51 -6.83 -7.73
CA HIS A 44 -0.64 -6.54 -8.57
C HIS A 44 -0.18 -6.29 -10.01
N ASP A 45 -0.81 -6.97 -10.99
CA ASP A 45 -0.61 -6.74 -12.42
C ASP A 45 -1.81 -5.97 -12.95
N LEU A 46 -1.59 -4.76 -13.46
CA LEU A 46 -2.62 -3.97 -14.12
C LEU A 46 -2.88 -4.41 -15.58
N GLY A 47 -2.07 -5.35 -16.09
CA GLY A 47 -2.17 -5.88 -17.44
C GLY A 47 -1.59 -4.95 -18.50
N GLU A 48 -1.90 -5.24 -19.77
CA GLU A 48 -1.34 -4.53 -20.93
C GLU A 48 -2.29 -3.47 -21.53
N ALA A 49 -3.48 -3.31 -20.94
CA ALA A 49 -4.48 -2.36 -21.42
C ALA A 49 -4.18 -0.93 -20.93
N ALA A 50 -4.75 0.06 -21.61
CA ALA A 50 -4.73 1.43 -21.11
C ALA A 50 -5.58 1.53 -19.84
N ILE A 51 -4.95 1.85 -18.73
CA ILE A 51 -5.52 1.89 -17.37
C ILE A 51 -5.34 3.30 -16.77
N SER A 52 -5.98 3.59 -15.63
CA SER A 52 -5.69 4.84 -14.93
C SER A 52 -4.24 4.88 -14.46
N ARG A 53 -3.59 6.04 -14.58
CA ARG A 53 -2.23 6.29 -14.08
C ARG A 53 -2.22 6.86 -12.67
N ILE A 54 -3.31 7.47 -12.22
CA ILE A 54 -3.38 8.18 -10.94
C ILE A 54 -4.36 7.45 -10.03
N TYR A 55 -3.89 7.15 -8.83
CA TYR A 55 -4.68 6.51 -7.79
C TYR A 55 -4.71 7.37 -6.54
N GLU A 56 -5.87 7.44 -5.90
CA GLU A 56 -6.01 7.91 -4.54
C GLU A 56 -5.74 6.73 -3.61
N TRP A 57 -4.79 6.88 -2.71
CA TRP A 57 -4.50 5.88 -1.69
C TRP A 57 -5.13 6.29 -0.37
N ARG A 58 -5.55 5.28 0.40
CA ARG A 58 -5.95 5.45 1.79
C ARG A 58 -5.46 4.25 2.60
N ALA A 59 -4.89 4.56 3.74
CA ALA A 59 -4.35 3.61 4.69
C ALA A 59 -4.98 3.87 6.05
N PHE A 60 -5.21 2.81 6.80
CA PHE A 60 -5.70 2.86 8.17
C PHE A 60 -4.95 1.83 8.99
N VAL A 61 -4.55 2.19 10.21
CA VAL A 61 -3.82 1.33 11.12
C VAL A 61 -4.25 1.60 12.56
N GLN A 62 -4.13 0.59 13.40
CA GLN A 62 -4.34 0.68 14.84
C GLN A 62 -3.15 0.05 15.55
N PHE A 63 -2.67 0.69 16.62
CA PHE A 63 -1.59 0.15 17.43
C PHE A 63 -2.12 -0.71 18.58
N ALA A 64 -1.44 -1.82 18.86
CA ALA A 64 -1.78 -2.75 19.95
C ALA A 64 -1.49 -2.16 21.34
N THR A 65 -0.61 -1.18 21.41
CA THR A 65 -0.20 -0.46 22.61
C THR A 65 -0.17 1.03 22.29
N ALA A 66 -0.17 1.88 23.33
CA ALA A 66 -0.24 3.33 23.14
C ALA A 66 1.06 3.84 22.47
N PRO A 67 0.99 4.32 21.21
CA PRO A 67 2.16 4.77 20.47
C PRO A 67 2.64 6.14 20.95
N VAL A 68 3.82 6.58 20.49
CA VAL A 68 4.34 7.91 20.80
C VAL A 68 3.96 8.91 19.71
N LEU A 69 3.54 10.10 20.12
CA LEU A 69 3.20 11.19 19.20
C LEU A 69 4.37 11.50 18.24
N GLY A 70 4.05 11.59 16.96
CA GLY A 70 5.02 11.90 15.89
C GLY A 70 5.76 10.69 15.31
N GLU A 71 5.56 9.49 15.84
CA GLU A 71 5.99 8.25 15.18
C GLU A 71 5.17 8.00 13.91
N THR A 72 5.68 7.16 13.01
CA THR A 72 5.06 6.96 11.69
C THR A 72 4.92 5.50 11.27
N VAL A 73 3.90 5.24 10.47
CA VAL A 73 3.82 4.07 9.60
C VAL A 73 3.93 4.58 8.17
N ASP A 74 5.02 4.20 7.52
CA ASP A 74 5.40 4.72 6.21
C ASP A 74 4.96 3.75 5.12
N PHE A 75 4.43 4.28 4.03
CA PHE A 75 4.01 3.50 2.87
C PHE A 75 4.87 3.85 1.66
N TYR A 76 5.20 2.82 0.89
CA TYR A 76 6.01 2.90 -0.32
C TYR A 76 5.37 2.12 -1.46
N LEU A 77 5.65 2.56 -2.67
CA LEU A 77 5.37 1.88 -3.92
C LEU A 77 6.65 1.18 -4.39
N LYS A 78 6.52 -0.13 -4.62
CA LYS A 78 7.52 -0.98 -5.24
C LYS A 78 7.05 -1.33 -6.64
N THR A 79 7.78 -0.93 -7.68
CA THR A 79 7.40 -1.22 -9.06
C THR A 79 8.12 -2.46 -9.57
N ALA A 80 7.50 -3.16 -10.51
CA ALA A 80 8.13 -4.23 -11.28
C ALA A 80 7.86 -3.92 -12.75
N GLY A 81 8.94 -3.70 -13.51
CA GLY A 81 8.92 -3.03 -14.82
C GLY A 81 7.73 -3.41 -15.72
N ASN A 82 7.88 -4.46 -16.52
CA ASN A 82 6.88 -4.86 -17.52
C ASN A 82 6.23 -6.23 -17.25
N SER A 83 6.47 -6.83 -16.08
CA SER A 83 6.00 -8.18 -15.74
C SER A 83 5.69 -8.28 -14.26
N ALA A 84 4.58 -8.93 -13.93
CA ALA A 84 4.21 -9.27 -12.55
C ALA A 84 4.96 -10.50 -12.00
N SER A 85 6.14 -10.80 -12.54
CA SER A 85 6.99 -11.90 -12.09
C SER A 85 8.37 -11.39 -11.71
N ALA A 86 9.19 -12.26 -11.11
CA ALA A 86 10.58 -11.94 -10.78
C ALA A 86 11.41 -11.50 -12.00
N THR A 87 11.01 -11.86 -13.23
CA THR A 87 11.68 -11.41 -14.47
C THR A 87 11.34 -9.96 -14.83
N GLY A 88 10.38 -9.35 -14.13
CA GLY A 88 10.07 -7.92 -14.23
C GLY A 88 11.08 -7.04 -13.50
N HIS A 89 12.08 -7.64 -12.82
CA HIS A 89 13.12 -6.94 -12.06
C HIS A 89 12.52 -5.90 -11.09
N PRO A 90 11.78 -6.37 -10.07
CA PRO A 90 11.14 -5.47 -9.11
C PRO A 90 12.15 -4.59 -8.38
N ASP A 91 11.69 -3.43 -7.91
CA ASP A 91 12.47 -2.57 -7.03
C ASP A 91 12.76 -3.31 -5.73
N ASN A 92 14.03 -3.48 -5.39
CA ASN A 92 14.51 -4.40 -4.34
C ASN A 92 14.36 -5.90 -4.70
N ASP A 93 15.09 -6.75 -3.98
CA ASP A 93 15.20 -8.19 -4.20
C ASP A 93 14.33 -9.05 -3.26
N ASP A 94 13.36 -8.46 -2.56
CA ASP A 94 12.44 -9.17 -1.64
C ASP A 94 11.38 -10.02 -2.39
N GLY A 95 11.55 -10.24 -3.70
CA GLY A 95 10.63 -11.03 -4.53
C GLY A 95 9.32 -10.29 -4.84
N THR A 96 8.30 -11.05 -5.27
CA THR A 96 7.01 -10.51 -5.73
C THR A 96 5.80 -11.03 -4.94
N THR A 97 6.04 -11.84 -3.91
CA THR A 97 5.02 -12.40 -3.02
C THR A 97 4.83 -11.53 -1.79
N ALA A 98 3.67 -11.61 -1.17
CA ALA A 98 3.47 -11.01 0.16
C ALA A 98 4.49 -11.59 1.15
N GLY A 99 5.07 -10.74 2.00
CA GLY A 99 6.08 -11.17 2.96
C GLY A 99 6.84 -10.03 3.62
N ALA A 100 7.73 -10.37 4.55
CA ALA A 100 8.53 -9.39 5.27
C ALA A 100 9.54 -8.69 4.35
N VAL A 101 9.75 -7.40 4.57
CA VAL A 101 10.87 -6.65 4.00
C VAL A 101 12.15 -7.11 4.68
N SER A 102 13.14 -7.58 3.91
CA SER A 102 14.30 -8.27 4.50
C SER A 102 15.23 -7.38 5.31
N ALA A 103 15.27 -6.08 5.01
CA ALA A 103 16.07 -5.09 5.73
C ALA A 103 15.58 -3.66 5.48
N ILE A 104 15.79 -2.77 6.45
CA ILE A 104 15.46 -1.34 6.32
C ILE A 104 16.13 -0.68 5.12
N ASP A 105 17.36 -1.09 4.76
CA ASP A 105 18.10 -0.53 3.64
C ASP A 105 17.41 -0.74 2.28
N LYS A 106 16.50 -1.72 2.19
CA LYS A 106 15.73 -2.00 0.97
C LYS A 106 14.74 -0.88 0.65
N LEU A 107 14.26 -0.16 1.67
CA LEU A 107 13.34 0.96 1.50
C LEU A 107 13.96 2.10 0.67
N ASN A 108 15.29 2.23 0.68
CA ASN A 108 16.02 3.25 -0.10
C ASN A 108 15.87 3.09 -1.62
N LYS A 109 15.32 1.97 -2.10
CA LYS A 109 15.06 1.69 -3.51
C LYS A 109 13.59 1.87 -3.89
N LEU A 110 12.72 2.10 -2.92
CA LEU A 110 11.29 2.20 -3.12
C LEU A 110 10.85 3.65 -3.24
N HIS A 111 9.67 3.86 -3.81
CA HIS A 111 9.07 5.18 -3.96
C HIS A 111 8.19 5.48 -2.75
N TYR A 112 8.59 6.41 -1.90
CA TYR A 112 7.75 6.84 -0.78
C TYR A 112 6.46 7.52 -1.27
N ILE A 113 5.29 7.07 -0.77
CA ILE A 113 3.98 7.60 -1.17
C ILE A 113 3.29 8.41 -0.07
N GLY A 114 3.63 8.17 1.20
CA GLY A 114 3.08 8.87 2.35
C GLY A 114 3.19 8.08 3.63
N SER A 115 2.77 8.70 4.74
CA SER A 115 2.79 8.08 6.07
C SER A 115 1.53 8.40 6.84
N ILE A 116 1.16 7.48 7.74
CA ILE A 116 0.32 7.79 8.89
C ILE A 116 1.25 8.29 9.99
N VAL A 117 0.95 9.46 10.53
CA VAL A 117 1.67 10.05 11.66
C VAL A 117 0.81 9.91 12.89
N VAL A 118 1.38 9.40 13.98
CA VAL A 118 0.70 9.25 15.26
C VAL A 118 0.34 10.63 15.81
N ASP A 119 -0.96 10.92 15.87
CA ASP A 119 -1.53 12.17 16.39
C ASP A 119 -2.09 12.03 17.81
N GLN A 120 -2.28 10.80 18.28
CA GLN A 120 -2.77 10.50 19.62
C GLN A 120 -2.01 9.31 20.26
N ALA A 121 -1.53 9.50 21.50
CA ALA A 121 -0.83 8.47 22.27
C ALA A 121 -1.81 7.58 23.06
N THR A 122 -2.73 6.92 22.35
CA THR A 122 -3.71 5.98 22.91
C THR A 122 -3.72 4.72 22.06
N ALA A 123 -3.78 3.55 22.71
CA ALA A 123 -4.07 2.30 22.00
C ALA A 123 -5.52 2.32 21.45
N ASP A 124 -5.83 1.39 20.57
CA ASP A 124 -7.20 1.15 20.09
C ASP A 124 -7.87 2.33 19.36
N ILE A 125 -7.07 3.27 18.85
CA ILE A 125 -7.53 4.36 17.99
C ILE A 125 -7.06 4.07 16.57
N GLU A 126 -8.01 3.91 15.65
CA GLU A 126 -7.72 3.84 14.22
C GLU A 126 -7.21 5.19 13.73
N MET A 127 -6.03 5.18 13.14
CA MET A 127 -5.40 6.33 12.52
C MET A 127 -5.45 6.15 11.01
N VAL A 128 -5.88 7.19 10.29
CA VAL A 128 -6.13 7.12 8.85
C VAL A 128 -5.36 8.23 8.13
N ALA A 129 -4.70 7.88 7.03
CA ALA A 129 -4.12 8.84 6.11
C ALA A 129 -4.53 8.53 4.67
N SER A 130 -4.46 9.55 3.82
CA SER A 130 -4.77 9.43 2.40
C SER A 130 -3.93 10.39 1.57
N GLY A 131 -3.78 10.09 0.30
CA GLY A 131 -3.09 10.95 -0.66
C GLY A 131 -3.28 10.45 -2.08
N THR A 132 -2.46 10.95 -3.00
CA THR A 132 -2.45 10.48 -4.39
C THR A 132 -1.10 9.90 -4.73
N VAL A 133 -1.11 8.91 -5.62
CA VAL A 133 0.09 8.27 -6.16
C VAL A 133 -0.10 8.10 -7.65
N GLU A 134 0.99 8.32 -8.38
CA GLU A 134 1.06 8.06 -9.80
C GLU A 134 1.76 6.72 -10.04
N ILE A 135 1.10 5.79 -10.71
CA ILE A 135 1.61 4.45 -11.02
C ILE A 135 1.71 4.32 -12.53
N SER A 136 2.93 4.34 -13.04
CA SER A 136 3.22 4.18 -14.47
C SER A 136 3.70 2.77 -14.85
N ALA A 137 4.09 1.97 -13.87
CA ALA A 137 4.51 0.59 -14.07
C ALA A 137 3.30 -0.33 -14.29
N ARG A 138 3.47 -1.38 -15.09
CA ARG A 138 2.43 -2.39 -15.31
C ARG A 138 2.13 -3.17 -14.03
N ALA A 139 3.16 -3.51 -13.27
CA ALA A 139 3.02 -4.29 -12.05
C ALA A 139 3.65 -3.55 -10.87
N PHE A 140 3.01 -3.65 -9.71
CA PHE A 140 3.46 -2.96 -8.51
C PHE A 140 3.05 -3.69 -7.23
N GLN A 141 3.68 -3.30 -6.12
CA GLN A 141 3.41 -3.74 -4.77
C GLN A 141 3.36 -2.52 -3.85
N ILE A 142 2.51 -2.60 -2.84
CA ILE A 142 2.55 -1.70 -1.68
C ILE A 142 3.43 -2.31 -0.61
N VAL A 143 4.26 -1.47 0.00
CA VAL A 143 5.15 -1.82 1.11
C VAL A 143 4.82 -0.89 2.28
N ALA A 144 4.66 -1.45 3.47
CA ALA A 144 4.54 -0.70 4.71
C ALA A 144 5.78 -0.91 5.57
N TRP A 145 6.17 0.14 6.29
CA TRP A 145 7.22 0.12 7.29
C TRP A 145 6.71 0.75 8.56
N ASN A 146 6.76 0.01 9.66
CA ASN A 146 6.39 0.52 10.97
C ASN A 146 7.61 1.18 11.63
N ALA A 147 7.70 2.50 11.55
CA ALA A 147 8.75 3.31 12.16
C ALA A 147 8.38 3.78 13.60
N SER A 148 7.39 3.14 14.24
CA SER A 148 7.05 3.39 15.64
C SER A 148 7.74 2.41 16.60
N ALA A 149 7.62 2.67 17.90
CA ALA A 149 8.08 1.75 18.96
C ALA A 149 7.10 0.60 19.25
N ASP A 150 5.91 0.60 18.64
CA ASP A 150 4.77 -0.25 19.00
C ASP A 150 4.28 -1.07 17.81
N ALA A 151 3.82 -2.29 18.07
CA ALA A 151 3.27 -3.15 17.03
C ALA A 151 1.85 -2.72 16.63
N LEU A 152 1.47 -3.00 15.38
CA LEU A 152 0.06 -2.91 14.95
C LEU A 152 -0.78 -4.01 15.62
N THR A 153 -2.08 -3.78 15.69
CA THR A 153 -3.02 -4.77 16.24
C THR A 153 -3.03 -6.05 15.41
N VAL A 154 -3.47 -7.14 16.03
CA VAL A 154 -3.62 -8.45 15.38
C VAL A 154 -4.96 -8.59 14.65
N ASP A 155 -5.87 -7.62 14.81
CA ASP A 155 -7.16 -7.64 14.15
C ASP A 155 -6.99 -7.21 12.68
N VAL A 156 -7.58 -8.01 11.81
CA VAL A 156 -7.52 -7.86 10.36
C VAL A 156 -8.41 -6.71 9.86
N ASP A 157 -9.42 -6.32 10.64
CA ASP A 157 -10.35 -5.25 10.27
C ASP A 157 -9.84 -3.86 10.69
N GLU A 158 -8.76 -3.78 11.49
CA GLU A 158 -8.21 -2.55 12.06
C GLU A 158 -6.99 -2.01 11.28
N ASN A 159 -6.48 -2.77 10.31
CA ASN A 159 -5.31 -2.40 9.51
C ASN A 159 -5.54 -2.71 8.03
N GLY A 160 -5.31 -1.74 7.15
CA GLY A 160 -5.47 -1.97 5.73
C GLY A 160 -5.08 -0.83 4.83
N PHE A 161 -5.13 -1.13 3.53
CA PHE A 161 -4.76 -0.20 2.49
C PHE A 161 -5.62 -0.43 1.24
N TRP A 162 -6.04 0.66 0.59
CA TRP A 162 -6.71 0.56 -0.71
C TRP A 162 -6.30 1.68 -1.65
N LEU A 163 -6.39 1.37 -2.95
CA LEU A 163 -6.17 2.29 -4.05
C LEU A 163 -7.45 2.45 -4.86
N SER A 164 -7.90 3.69 -5.00
CA SER A 164 -9.03 4.00 -5.87
C SER A 164 -8.55 4.76 -7.10
N PRO A 165 -8.83 4.27 -8.33
CA PRO A 165 -8.41 4.95 -9.54
C PRO A 165 -9.11 6.30 -9.67
N VAL A 166 -8.34 7.30 -10.08
CA VAL A 166 -8.82 8.63 -10.46
C VAL A 166 -8.96 8.63 -11.98
N PRO A 167 -10.17 8.77 -12.53
CA PRO A 167 -10.36 8.72 -13.98
C PRO A 167 -9.75 9.96 -14.65
N ASP A 168 -8.97 9.74 -15.72
CA ASP A 168 -8.45 10.83 -16.53
C ASP A 168 -9.58 11.52 -17.32
N GLU A 169 -9.54 12.85 -17.38
CA GLU A 169 -10.40 13.64 -18.26
C GLU A 169 -9.88 13.51 -19.70
N VAL A 170 -10.71 13.01 -20.61
CA VAL A 170 -10.40 13.01 -22.05
C VAL A 170 -11.10 14.20 -22.69
N GLN A 171 -10.32 15.09 -23.32
CA GLN A 171 -10.81 16.26 -24.06
C GLN A 171 -10.91 16.02 -25.57
#